data_AF-S3CY30-F1
#
_entry.id   AF-S3CY30-F1
#
_cell.length_a   1.000
_cell.length_b   1.000
_cell.length_c   1.000
_cell.angle_alpha   90.00
_cell.angle_beta   90.00
_cell.angle_gamma   90.00
#
_symmetry.space_group_name_H-M   'P 1'
#
loop_
_entity.id
_entity.type
_entity.pdbx_description
1 polymer ?
#
loop_
_entity_poly.entity_id
_entity_poly.type
_entity_poly.pdbx_seq_one_letter_code
_entity_poly.pdbx_strand_id
1 'polypeptide(L)'
;MITLEYSNTADDIQRDAQDWLSQLEYAVISNDKMNEFFESYVKDGVMDVEAVNRAIVECHSQVLWKRPEAYLAIIESIECTAKDFHRISTERRQDETFGMIHARILSRLNFFKMRLQGNRVYADTTLRRLDFLRSAFSMAIAQRESKLNFEIAGDQKRLAWAARRDSSSMKGLSLLATILLPSTYLSSIFSTTFFNFQGAPDTTTVNSPQFWIYWAVTIPTTLIIVGLWIIWEQRKRRKDTKEEIAMKEKVKRLEAEIMMEMRSRSLRFRVQQLPNN
;
A
#
# COMPACT_ATOMS: atom_id res chain seq x y z
N MET A 1 -42.83 8.11 31.90
CA MET A 1 -42.51 6.73 31.47
C MET A 1 -41.84 6.74 30.10
N ILE A 2 -42.47 7.34 29.08
CA ILE A 2 -41.95 7.45 27.70
C ILE A 2 -40.59 8.18 27.60
N THR A 3 -40.36 9.23 28.39
CA THR A 3 -39.08 9.96 28.41
C THR A 3 -37.93 9.20 29.06
N LEU A 4 -38.22 8.17 29.85
CA LEU A 4 -37.22 7.38 30.59
C LEU A 4 -36.73 6.19 29.73
N GLU A 5 -37.66 5.49 29.06
CA GLU A 5 -37.32 4.48 28.04
C GLU A 5 -36.52 5.08 26.88
N TYR A 6 -36.95 6.22 26.34
CA TYR A 6 -36.25 6.88 25.22
C TYR A 6 -34.86 7.42 25.57
N SER A 7 -34.58 7.60 26.86
CA SER A 7 -33.29 8.04 27.38
C SER A 7 -32.32 6.87 27.55
N ASN A 8 -32.82 5.71 28.00
CA ASN A 8 -32.01 4.52 28.20
C ASN A 8 -31.49 3.95 26.88
N THR A 9 -32.33 3.92 25.84
CA THR A 9 -31.90 3.43 24.51
C THR A 9 -30.73 4.22 23.93
N ALA A 10 -30.65 5.53 24.20
CA ALA A 10 -29.55 6.35 23.71
C ALA A 10 -28.24 6.09 24.49
N ASP A 11 -28.33 5.89 25.80
CA ASP A 11 -27.18 5.55 26.63
C ASP A 11 -26.68 4.13 26.28
N ASP A 12 -27.58 3.19 25.98
CA ASP A 12 -27.25 1.82 25.56
C ASP A 12 -26.52 1.80 24.21
N ILE A 13 -27.02 2.52 23.20
CA ILE A 13 -26.34 2.64 21.89
C ILE A 13 -24.93 3.23 22.04
N GLN A 14 -24.78 4.24 22.91
CA GLN A 14 -23.47 4.85 23.16
C GLN A 14 -22.50 3.89 23.84
N ARG A 15 -23.00 3.09 24.78
CA ARG A 15 -22.22 2.07 25.47
C ARG A 15 -21.77 0.97 24.52
N ASP A 16 -22.68 0.48 23.67
CA ASP A 16 -22.36 -0.53 22.65
C ASP A 16 -21.29 -0.01 21.67
N ALA A 17 -21.41 1.25 21.23
CA ALA A 17 -20.41 1.88 20.36
C ALA A 17 -19.02 1.96 21.03
N GLN A 18 -18.96 2.24 22.33
CA GLN A 18 -17.69 2.29 23.08
C GLN A 18 -17.09 0.90 23.31
N ASP A 19 -17.92 -0.09 23.65
CA ASP A 19 -17.47 -1.46 23.84
C ASP A 19 -16.91 -2.01 22.53
N TRP A 20 -17.62 -1.77 21.42
CA TRP A 20 -17.16 -2.10 20.06
C TRP A 20 -15.83 -1.41 19.73
N LEU A 21 -15.71 -0.10 19.99
CA LEU A 21 -14.48 0.65 19.71
C LEU A 21 -13.29 0.14 20.54
N SER A 22 -13.52 -0.21 21.80
CA SER A 22 -12.48 -0.71 22.70
C SER A 22 -12.01 -2.11 22.28
N GLN A 23 -12.92 -2.97 21.83
CA GLN A 23 -12.58 -4.27 21.25
C GLN A 23 -11.76 -4.12 19.97
N LEU A 24 -12.14 -3.17 19.10
CA LEU A 24 -11.44 -2.89 17.86
C LEU A 24 -10.03 -2.32 18.12
N GLU A 25 -9.90 -1.36 19.04
CA GLU A 25 -8.60 -0.80 19.45
C GLU A 25 -7.68 -1.89 20.00
N TYR A 26 -8.18 -2.74 20.88
CA TYR A 26 -7.41 -3.86 21.44
C TYR A 26 -6.92 -4.79 20.34
N ALA A 27 -7.77 -5.11 19.36
CA ALA A 27 -7.40 -6.01 18.27
C ALA A 27 -6.36 -5.38 17.32
N VAL A 28 -6.48 -4.09 17.00
CA VAL A 28 -5.50 -3.36 16.16
C VAL A 28 -4.15 -3.23 16.86
N ILE A 29 -4.11 -2.96 18.17
CA ILE A 29 -2.87 -2.76 18.93
C ILE A 29 -2.17 -4.09 19.23
N SER A 30 -2.92 -5.14 19.57
CA SER A 30 -2.34 -6.38 20.07
C SER A 30 -1.62 -7.21 18.99
N ASN A 31 -1.85 -6.94 17.69
CA ASN A 31 -1.09 -7.41 16.52
C ASN A 31 -0.75 -8.92 16.41
N ASP A 32 -1.17 -9.76 17.37
CA ASP A 32 -0.63 -11.11 17.58
C ASP A 32 -1.67 -12.15 18.03
N LYS A 33 -2.89 -11.76 18.41
CA LYS A 33 -3.99 -12.71 18.62
C LYS A 33 -5.29 -12.17 18.02
N MET A 34 -5.67 -12.78 16.91
CA MET A 34 -6.99 -12.65 16.31
C MET A 34 -8.06 -13.01 17.36
N ASN A 35 -8.61 -12.01 18.02
CA ASN A 35 -9.76 -12.18 18.90
C ASN A 35 -10.99 -12.56 18.02
N GLU A 36 -11.95 -13.34 18.52
CA GLU A 36 -13.14 -13.78 17.75
C GLU A 36 -13.86 -12.60 17.06
N PHE A 37 -13.86 -11.43 17.71
CA PHE A 37 -14.38 -10.19 17.13
C PHE A 37 -13.68 -9.76 15.84
N PHE A 38 -12.36 -9.87 15.79
CA PHE A 38 -11.55 -9.48 14.63
C PHE A 38 -11.56 -10.56 13.53
N GLU A 39 -11.76 -11.83 13.89
CA GLU A 39 -12.01 -12.91 12.93
C GLU A 39 -13.25 -12.65 12.06
N SER A 40 -14.29 -12.01 12.61
CA SER A 40 -15.47 -11.62 11.82
C SER A 40 -15.14 -10.68 10.64
N TYR A 41 -14.03 -9.93 10.75
CA TYR A 41 -13.52 -9.02 9.73
C TYR A 41 -12.41 -9.64 8.88
N VAL A 42 -12.05 -10.90 9.10
CA VAL A 42 -11.01 -11.61 8.32
C VAL A 42 -11.65 -12.80 7.64
N LYS A 43 -11.72 -12.75 6.30
CA LYS A 43 -12.17 -13.86 5.47
C LYS A 43 -10.97 -14.46 4.76
N ASP A 44 -10.81 -15.78 4.90
CA ASP A 44 -9.72 -16.54 4.25
C ASP A 44 -8.31 -16.00 4.57
N GLY A 45 -8.10 -15.52 5.80
CA GLY A 45 -6.82 -14.94 6.22
C GLY A 45 -6.54 -13.54 5.67
N VAL A 46 -7.46 -12.96 4.89
CA VAL A 46 -7.39 -11.59 4.38
C VAL A 46 -8.41 -10.72 5.14
N MET A 47 -7.93 -9.58 5.64
CA MET A 47 -8.79 -8.62 6.32
C MET A 47 -9.71 -7.90 5.33
N ASP A 48 -11.01 -7.94 5.59
CA ASP A 48 -12.04 -7.18 4.87
C ASP A 48 -12.02 -5.72 5.36
N VAL A 49 -11.10 -4.95 4.76
CA VAL A 49 -10.93 -3.51 4.99
C VAL A 49 -12.24 -2.75 4.82
N GLU A 50 -13.11 -3.19 3.92
CA GLU A 50 -14.36 -2.50 3.63
C GLU A 50 -15.42 -2.77 4.69
N ALA A 51 -15.47 -3.99 5.24
CA ALA A 51 -16.30 -4.30 6.40
C ALA A 51 -15.90 -3.48 7.63
N VAL A 52 -14.60 -3.35 7.91
CA VAL A 52 -14.10 -2.50 9.00
C VAL A 52 -14.48 -1.04 8.78
N ASN A 53 -14.27 -0.52 7.57
CA ASN A 53 -14.61 0.88 7.24
C ASN A 53 -16.12 1.14 7.36
N ARG A 54 -16.99 0.21 6.92
CA ARG A 54 -18.45 0.32 7.12
C ARG A 54 -18.81 0.37 8.60
N ALA A 55 -18.22 -0.50 9.42
CA ALA A 55 -18.48 -0.54 10.85
C ALA A 55 -18.02 0.73 11.58
N ILE A 56 -16.88 1.31 11.17
CA ILE A 56 -16.42 2.62 11.64
C ILE A 56 -17.42 3.72 11.29
N VAL A 57 -17.92 3.77 10.05
CA VAL A 57 -18.89 4.78 9.61
C VAL A 57 -20.23 4.64 10.35
N GLU A 58 -20.68 3.40 10.55
CA GLU A 58 -21.88 3.09 11.31
C GLU A 58 -21.76 3.56 12.77
N CYS A 59 -20.65 3.23 13.43
CA CYS A 59 -20.35 3.70 14.79
C CYS A 59 -20.33 5.24 14.87
N HIS A 60 -19.68 5.91 13.91
CA HIS A 60 -19.67 7.37 13.82
C HIS A 60 -21.09 7.96 13.68
N SER A 61 -21.96 7.32 12.90
CA SER A 61 -23.37 7.72 12.75
C SER A 61 -24.15 7.55 14.07
N GLN A 62 -24.00 6.41 14.73
CA GLN A 62 -24.69 6.10 15.99
C GLN A 62 -24.33 7.06 17.12
N VAL A 63 -23.06 7.43 17.23
CA VAL A 63 -22.58 8.42 18.22
C VAL A 63 -23.20 9.81 17.99
N LEU A 64 -23.50 10.16 16.74
CA LEU A 64 -24.05 11.47 16.35
C LEU A 64 -25.59 11.53 16.33
N TRP A 65 -26.29 10.42 16.58
CA TRP A 65 -27.74 10.30 16.41
C TRP A 65 -28.57 11.36 17.18
N LYS A 66 -28.04 11.93 18.27
CA LYS A 66 -28.65 13.08 18.97
C LYS A 66 -27.61 14.18 19.21
N ARG A 67 -27.68 15.28 18.45
CA ARG A 67 -26.89 16.48 18.74
C ARG A 67 -27.40 17.15 20.02
N PRO A 68 -26.61 17.18 21.12
CA PRO A 68 -27.08 17.72 22.40
C PRO A 68 -27.18 19.25 22.39
N GLU A 69 -26.59 19.92 21.38
CA GLU A 69 -26.49 21.39 21.30
C GLU A 69 -27.85 22.09 21.30
N ALA A 70 -28.81 21.59 20.52
CA ALA A 70 -30.15 22.17 20.46
C ALA A 70 -30.88 22.03 21.82
N TYR A 71 -30.77 20.87 22.46
CA TYR A 71 -31.40 20.62 23.76
C TYR A 71 -30.74 21.41 24.89
N LEU A 72 -29.42 21.58 24.85
CA LEU A 72 -28.67 22.43 25.78
C LEU A 72 -29.13 23.89 25.67
N ALA A 73 -29.22 24.42 24.45
CA ALA A 73 -29.68 25.79 24.22
C ALA A 73 -31.11 26.01 24.74
N ILE A 74 -32.01 25.04 24.51
CA ILE A 74 -33.38 25.08 25.03
C ILE A 74 -33.37 25.08 26.57
N ILE A 75 -32.64 24.17 27.21
CA ILE A 75 -32.58 24.10 28.68
C ILE A 75 -31.99 25.36 29.27
N GLU A 76 -30.95 25.93 28.66
CA GLU A 76 -30.36 27.21 29.10
C GLU A 76 -31.36 28.36 29.02
N SER A 77 -32.16 28.43 27.94
CA SER A 77 -33.22 29.44 27.82
C SER A 77 -34.31 29.27 28.88
N ILE A 78 -34.71 28.02 29.18
CA ILE A 78 -35.73 27.70 30.19
C ILE A 78 -35.18 28.01 31.58
N GLU A 79 -33.92 27.66 31.88
CA GLU A 79 -33.25 27.94 33.15
C GLU A 79 -33.15 29.46 33.39
N CYS A 80 -32.77 30.22 32.36
CA CYS A 80 -32.70 31.69 32.43
C CYS A 80 -34.08 32.30 32.70
N THR A 81 -35.08 31.90 31.91
CA THR A 81 -36.46 32.38 32.07
C THR A 81 -37.06 31.99 33.43
N ALA A 82 -36.74 30.79 33.94
CA ALA A 82 -37.16 30.34 35.25
C ALA A 82 -36.56 31.23 36.35
N LYS A 83 -35.26 31.53 36.30
CA LYS A 83 -34.60 32.43 37.26
C LYS A 83 -35.21 33.83 37.24
N ASP A 84 -35.47 34.38 36.06
CA ASP A 84 -36.11 35.69 35.92
C ASP A 84 -37.54 35.70 36.46
N PHE A 85 -38.32 34.66 36.18
CA PHE A 85 -39.68 34.51 36.71
C PHE A 85 -39.69 34.44 38.24
N HIS A 86 -38.74 33.73 38.85
CA HIS A 86 -38.62 33.64 40.30
C HIS A 86 -38.27 34.97 40.94
N ARG A 87 -37.36 35.75 40.34
CA ARG A 87 -37.04 37.10 40.80
C ARG A 87 -38.28 38.00 40.82
N ILE A 88 -39.02 38.07 39.71
CA ILE A 88 -40.22 38.91 39.57
C ILE A 88 -41.35 38.47 40.51
N SER A 89 -41.54 37.16 40.69
CA SER A 89 -42.61 36.63 41.54
C SER A 89 -42.29 36.76 43.04
N THR A 90 -41.03 36.65 43.44
CA THR A 90 -40.60 36.80 44.85
C THR A 90 -40.74 38.25 45.32
N GLU A 91 -40.51 39.23 44.44
CA GLU A 91 -40.78 40.65 44.71
C GLU A 91 -42.27 40.94 44.94
N ARG A 92 -43.17 40.10 44.41
CA ARG A 92 -44.63 40.32 44.41
C ARG A 92 -45.40 39.45 45.39
N ARG A 93 -44.87 38.27 45.78
CA ARG A 93 -45.56 37.28 46.63
C ARG A 93 -44.53 36.46 47.44
N GLN A 94 -44.52 36.61 48.76
CA GLN A 94 -43.69 35.82 49.69
C GLN A 94 -44.39 34.48 50.04
N ASP A 95 -44.53 33.59 49.05
CA ASP A 95 -45.06 32.24 49.27
C ASP A 95 -43.91 31.21 49.32
N GLU A 96 -43.70 30.61 50.48
CA GLU A 96 -42.64 29.64 50.76
C GLU A 96 -42.80 28.35 49.94
N THR A 97 -44.05 27.95 49.66
CA THR A 97 -44.34 26.75 48.85
C THR A 97 -43.94 26.91 47.39
N PHE A 98 -44.12 28.13 46.85
CA PHE A 98 -43.71 28.47 45.50
C PHE A 98 -42.18 28.45 45.35
N GLY A 99 -41.44 28.96 46.33
CA GLY A 99 -39.98 28.90 46.36
C GLY A 99 -39.44 27.46 46.32
N MET A 100 -40.05 26.54 47.07
CA MET A 100 -39.67 25.12 47.06
C MET A 100 -39.90 24.44 45.70
N ILE A 101 -41.04 24.70 45.05
CA ILE A 101 -41.33 24.15 43.72
C ILE A 101 -40.34 24.70 42.69
N HIS A 102 -40.06 26.01 42.76
CA HIS A 102 -39.10 26.66 41.88
C HIS A 102 -37.69 26.06 42.00
N ALA A 103 -37.20 25.91 43.22
CA ALA A 103 -35.89 25.30 43.50
C ALA A 103 -35.80 23.87 42.92
N ARG A 104 -36.86 23.05 43.08
CA ARG A 104 -36.90 21.69 42.51
C ARG A 104 -36.84 21.68 40.98
N ILE A 105 -37.52 22.62 40.32
CA ILE A 105 -37.49 22.76 38.86
C ILE A 105 -36.08 23.15 38.39
N LEU A 106 -35.45 24.14 39.03
CA LEU A 106 -34.07 24.53 38.71
C LEU A 106 -33.08 23.39 38.92
N SER A 107 -33.17 22.65 40.04
CA SER A 107 -32.31 21.49 40.28
C SER A 107 -32.47 20.42 39.18
N ARG A 108 -33.70 20.17 38.72
CA ARG A 108 -33.94 19.23 37.60
C ARG A 108 -33.40 19.72 36.27
N LEU A 109 -33.59 21.01 35.95
CA LEU A 109 -33.03 21.60 34.73
C LEU A 109 -31.50 21.53 34.73
N ASN A 110 -30.88 21.84 35.87
CA ASN A 110 -29.44 21.73 36.04
C ASN A 110 -28.95 20.27 35.89
N PHE A 111 -29.67 19.31 36.46
CA PHE A 111 -29.38 17.88 36.25
C PHE A 111 -29.43 17.50 34.77
N PHE A 112 -30.47 17.90 34.04
CA PHE A 112 -30.56 17.62 32.60
C PHE A 112 -29.47 18.31 31.79
N LYS A 113 -29.10 19.54 32.15
CA LYS A 113 -27.99 20.28 31.56
C LYS A 113 -26.67 19.54 31.74
N MET A 114 -26.33 19.16 32.96
CA MET A 114 -25.11 18.42 33.29
C MET A 114 -25.06 17.08 32.53
N ARG A 115 -26.18 16.36 32.46
CA ARG A 115 -26.27 15.11 31.71
C ARG A 115 -26.00 15.30 30.21
N LEU A 116 -26.62 16.30 29.58
CA LEU A 116 -26.43 16.58 28.16
C LEU A 116 -25.00 17.09 27.85
N GLN A 117 -24.40 17.85 28.76
CA GLN A 117 -23.00 18.26 28.65
C GLN A 117 -22.07 17.04 28.72
N GLY A 118 -22.34 16.11 29.64
CA GLY A 118 -21.67 14.81 29.69
C GLY A 118 -21.75 14.12 28.33
N ASN A 119 -22.97 13.90 27.82
CA ASN A 119 -23.18 13.23 26.53
C ASN A 119 -22.46 13.92 25.36
N ARG A 120 -22.35 15.26 25.37
CA ARG A 120 -21.57 16.01 24.38
C ARG A 120 -20.08 15.67 24.46
N VAL A 121 -19.50 15.70 25.65
CA VAL A 121 -18.08 15.37 25.87
C VAL A 121 -17.79 13.91 25.51
N TYR A 122 -18.71 13.00 25.84
CA TYR A 122 -18.62 11.60 25.44
C TYR A 122 -18.61 11.44 23.92
N ALA A 123 -19.54 12.07 23.21
CA ALA A 123 -19.58 12.02 21.75
C ALA A 123 -18.28 12.54 21.13
N ASP A 124 -17.78 13.70 21.57
CA ASP A 124 -16.51 14.27 21.08
C ASP A 124 -15.32 13.33 21.32
N THR A 125 -15.25 12.72 22.51
CA THR A 125 -14.15 11.79 22.85
C THR A 125 -14.20 10.53 21.98
N THR A 126 -15.39 9.94 21.79
CA THR A 126 -15.56 8.76 20.95
C THR A 126 -15.21 9.07 19.50
N LEU A 127 -15.63 10.23 18.97
CA LEU A 127 -15.28 10.66 17.61
C LEU A 127 -13.77 10.83 17.42
N ARG A 128 -13.08 11.46 18.37
CA ARG A 128 -11.61 11.60 18.32
C ARG A 128 -10.90 10.25 18.33
N ARG A 129 -11.36 9.31 19.15
CA ARG A 129 -10.81 7.93 19.17
C ARG A 129 -11.04 7.22 17.84
N LEU A 130 -12.20 7.40 17.24
CA LEU A 130 -12.55 6.84 15.94
C LEU A 130 -11.67 7.40 14.81
N ASP A 131 -11.39 8.72 14.82
CA ASP A 131 -10.46 9.36 13.89
C ASP A 131 -9.02 8.86 14.05
N PHE A 132 -8.57 8.69 15.31
CA PHE A 132 -7.27 8.09 15.61
C PHE A 132 -7.19 6.66 15.08
N LEU A 133 -8.22 5.84 15.32
CA LEU A 133 -8.26 4.45 14.88
C LEU A 133 -8.26 4.36 13.35
N ARG A 134 -9.03 5.19 12.65
CA ARG A 134 -9.02 5.28 11.18
C ARG A 134 -7.62 5.60 10.65
N SER A 135 -6.94 6.55 11.28
CA SER A 135 -5.57 6.95 10.90
C SER A 135 -4.56 5.83 11.14
N ALA A 136 -4.61 5.18 12.31
CA ALA A 136 -3.76 4.06 12.67
C ALA A 136 -3.97 2.87 11.72
N PHE A 137 -5.22 2.58 11.38
CA PHE A 137 -5.59 1.51 10.45
C PHE A 137 -5.04 1.76 9.03
N SER A 138 -5.21 2.98 8.51
CA SER A 138 -4.63 3.38 7.21
C SER A 138 -3.10 3.21 7.20
N MET A 139 -2.43 3.62 8.29
CA MET A 139 -0.98 3.44 8.42
C MET A 139 -0.56 1.97 8.45
N ALA A 140 -1.33 1.11 9.14
CA ALA A 140 -1.08 -0.33 9.16
C ALA A 140 -1.24 -0.99 7.77
N ILE A 141 -2.25 -0.56 7.00
CA ILE A 141 -2.44 -1.00 5.60
C ILE A 141 -1.24 -0.58 4.76
N ALA A 142 -0.87 0.71 4.79
CA ALA A 142 0.27 1.22 4.03
C ALA A 142 1.59 0.51 4.39
N GLN A 143 1.78 0.15 5.66
CA GLN A 143 2.94 -0.63 6.09
C GLN A 143 2.94 -2.05 5.50
N ARG A 144 1.78 -2.72 5.44
CA ARG A 144 1.65 -4.04 4.80
C ARG A 144 1.91 -3.96 3.30
N GLU A 145 1.33 -2.98 2.61
CA GLU A 145 1.57 -2.74 1.18
C GLU A 145 3.05 -2.49 0.90
N SER A 146 3.73 -1.69 1.74
CA SER A 146 5.17 -1.47 1.60
C SER A 146 6.00 -2.75 1.77
N LYS A 147 5.61 -3.66 2.67
CA LYS A 147 6.27 -4.96 2.85
C LYS A 147 6.06 -5.87 1.63
N LEU A 148 4.82 -5.95 1.13
CA LEU A 148 4.51 -6.73 -0.08
C LEU A 148 5.28 -6.22 -1.29
N ASN A 149 5.35 -4.90 -1.48
CA ASN A 149 6.13 -4.30 -2.56
C ASN A 149 7.63 -4.63 -2.45
N PHE A 150 8.17 -4.67 -1.24
CA PHE A 150 9.56 -5.07 -1.01
C PHE A 150 9.80 -6.55 -1.35
N GLU A 151 8.88 -7.43 -0.96
CA GLU A 151 8.93 -8.86 -1.28
C GLU A 151 8.84 -9.10 -2.79
N ILE A 152 7.89 -8.45 -3.46
CA ILE A 152 7.75 -8.47 -4.93
C ILE A 152 9.03 -7.98 -5.60
N ALA A 153 9.65 -6.90 -5.12
CA ALA A 153 10.92 -6.41 -5.67
C ALA A 153 12.06 -7.44 -5.50
N GLY A 154 12.07 -8.17 -4.38
CA GLY A 154 12.98 -9.29 -4.13
C GLY A 154 12.79 -10.42 -5.15
N ASP A 155 11.55 -10.83 -5.40
CA ASP A 155 11.23 -11.87 -6.37
C ASP A 155 11.48 -11.43 -7.81
N GLN A 156 11.18 -10.17 -8.16
CA GLN A 156 11.55 -9.58 -9.45
C GLN A 156 13.06 -9.62 -9.66
N LYS A 157 13.86 -9.34 -8.62
CA LYS A 157 15.31 -9.47 -8.69
C LYS A 157 15.71 -10.92 -8.97
N ARG A 158 15.11 -11.90 -8.28
CA ARG A 158 15.40 -13.33 -8.51
C ARG A 158 15.01 -13.77 -9.92
N LEU A 159 13.84 -13.35 -10.41
CA LEU A 159 13.37 -13.59 -11.77
C LEU A 159 14.31 -12.97 -12.80
N ALA A 160 14.74 -11.72 -12.61
CA ALA A 160 15.70 -11.07 -13.49
C ALA A 160 17.06 -11.79 -13.53
N TRP A 161 17.53 -12.32 -12.40
CA TRP A 161 18.73 -13.15 -12.35
C TRP A 161 18.56 -14.47 -13.10
N ALA A 162 17.42 -15.15 -12.94
CA ALA A 162 17.10 -16.37 -13.68
C ALA A 162 16.99 -16.10 -15.19
N ALA A 163 16.27 -15.04 -15.59
CA ALA A 163 16.13 -14.62 -16.98
C ALA A 163 17.48 -14.22 -17.61
N ARG A 164 18.39 -13.59 -16.84
CA ARG A 164 19.75 -13.29 -17.30
C ARG A 164 20.55 -14.57 -17.57
N ARG A 165 20.39 -15.59 -16.74
CA ARG A 165 21.02 -16.91 -16.97
C ARG A 165 20.44 -17.57 -18.21
N ASP A 166 19.12 -17.57 -18.36
CA ASP A 166 18.43 -18.11 -19.54
C ASP A 166 18.86 -17.39 -20.83
N SER A 167 19.00 -16.06 -20.78
CA SER A 167 19.55 -15.25 -21.88
C SER A 167 20.97 -15.66 -22.26
N SER A 168 21.79 -16.11 -21.30
CA SER A 168 23.14 -16.62 -21.59
C SER A 168 23.08 -17.95 -22.35
N SER A 169 22.15 -18.84 -22.00
CA SER A 169 21.91 -20.09 -22.74
C SER A 169 21.40 -19.83 -24.15
N MET A 170 20.50 -18.85 -24.31
CA MET A 170 19.95 -18.44 -25.61
C MET A 170 21.04 -17.92 -26.56
N LYS A 171 22.06 -17.23 -26.04
CA LYS A 171 23.24 -16.85 -26.83
C LYS A 171 24.03 -18.07 -27.34
N GLY A 172 24.10 -19.14 -26.56
CA GLY A 172 24.76 -20.39 -26.96
C GLY A 172 24.07 -21.07 -28.15
N LEU A 173 22.73 -21.15 -28.11
CA LEU A 173 21.94 -21.69 -29.24
C LEU A 173 22.08 -20.82 -30.50
N SER A 174 22.05 -19.49 -30.34
CA SER A 174 22.27 -18.58 -31.46
C SER A 174 23.65 -18.75 -32.10
N LEU A 175 24.69 -18.99 -31.30
CA LEU A 175 26.03 -19.29 -31.80
C LEU A 175 26.07 -20.61 -32.58
N LEU A 176 25.48 -21.68 -32.04
CA LEU A 176 25.35 -22.97 -32.71
C LEU A 176 24.62 -22.85 -34.05
N ALA A 177 23.49 -22.15 -34.09
CA ALA A 177 22.75 -21.89 -35.32
C ALA A 177 23.57 -21.10 -36.35
N THR A 178 24.33 -20.11 -35.90
CA THR A 178 25.20 -19.28 -36.75
C THR A 178 26.32 -20.11 -37.40
N ILE A 179 26.81 -21.15 -36.71
CA ILE A 179 27.82 -22.08 -37.23
C ILE A 179 27.19 -23.11 -38.20
N LEU A 180 25.98 -23.60 -37.89
CA LEU A 180 25.29 -24.61 -38.70
C LEU A 180 24.68 -24.05 -40.00
N LEU A 181 24.30 -22.77 -40.04
CA LEU A 181 23.75 -22.11 -41.22
C LEU A 181 24.66 -22.18 -42.47
N PRO A 182 25.94 -21.79 -42.42
CA PRO A 182 26.83 -21.90 -43.57
C PRO A 182 27.16 -23.36 -43.92
N SER A 183 27.26 -24.27 -42.95
CA SER A 183 27.54 -25.69 -43.24
C SER A 183 26.38 -26.38 -43.96
N THR A 184 25.15 -26.11 -43.55
CA THR A 184 23.93 -26.61 -44.21
C THR A 184 23.74 -26.03 -45.60
N TYR A 185 23.98 -24.72 -45.78
CA TYR A 185 23.94 -24.08 -47.10
C TYR A 185 24.95 -24.70 -48.06
N LEU A 186 26.18 -24.94 -47.60
CA LEU A 186 27.22 -25.57 -48.41
C LEU A 186 26.85 -27.02 -48.74
N SER A 187 26.34 -27.81 -47.78
CA SER A 187 25.86 -29.18 -48.03
C SER A 187 24.78 -29.23 -49.11
N SER A 188 23.85 -28.27 -49.14
CA SER A 188 22.82 -28.17 -50.19
C SER A 188 23.40 -27.84 -51.56
N ILE A 189 24.38 -26.93 -51.65
CA ILE A 189 25.06 -26.60 -52.92
C ILE A 189 25.81 -27.82 -53.46
N PHE A 190 26.49 -28.56 -52.58
CA PHE A 190 27.23 -29.76 -53.00
C PHE A 190 26.31 -30.94 -53.33
N SER A 191 25.11 -31.02 -52.73
CA SER A 191 24.11 -32.05 -53.03
C SER A 191 23.41 -31.87 -54.38
N THR A 192 23.48 -30.67 -54.98
CA THR A 192 22.55 -30.30 -56.06
C THR A 192 23.09 -30.39 -57.47
N THR A 193 24.38 -30.65 -57.75
CA THR A 193 24.90 -31.14 -59.08
C THR A 193 26.41 -30.97 -59.36
N PHE A 194 27.27 -30.51 -58.45
CA PHE A 194 28.67 -30.17 -58.83
C PHE A 194 29.67 -31.35 -58.93
N PHE A 195 29.35 -32.55 -58.43
CA PHE A 195 30.22 -33.73 -58.55
C PHE A 195 29.66 -34.72 -59.58
N ASN A 196 30.15 -34.64 -60.82
CA ASN A 196 29.87 -35.64 -61.84
C ASN A 196 30.73 -36.88 -61.58
N PHE A 197 30.11 -38.00 -61.17
CA PHE A 197 30.77 -39.32 -61.01
C PHE A 197 30.74 -40.17 -62.29
N GLN A 198 30.24 -39.64 -63.42
CA GLN A 198 30.25 -40.37 -64.69
C GLN A 198 31.64 -40.30 -65.35
N GLY A 199 32.48 -41.28 -65.06
CA GLY A 199 33.61 -41.62 -65.92
C GLY A 199 34.78 -42.36 -65.28
N ALA A 200 34.61 -43.63 -64.89
CA ALA A 200 35.55 -44.71 -65.23
C ALA A 200 35.06 -46.08 -64.72
N PRO A 201 35.05 -47.14 -65.57
CA PRO A 201 34.95 -48.51 -65.10
C PRO A 201 36.29 -48.92 -64.46
N ASP A 202 36.22 -49.64 -63.35
CA ASP A 202 37.34 -50.23 -62.61
C ASP A 202 38.41 -49.24 -62.09
N THR A 203 38.28 -48.85 -60.83
CA THR A 203 39.31 -49.00 -59.78
C THR A 203 38.95 -48.20 -58.53
N THR A 204 39.38 -48.75 -57.40
CA THR A 204 39.00 -48.52 -56.01
C THR A 204 39.43 -47.20 -55.37
N THR A 205 39.30 -46.06 -56.05
CA THR A 205 39.62 -44.75 -55.44
C THR A 205 38.57 -43.72 -55.76
N VAL A 206 37.53 -43.72 -54.93
CA VAL A 206 36.40 -42.77 -54.94
C VAL A 206 36.82 -41.42 -54.35
N ASN A 207 37.87 -40.78 -54.85
CA ASN A 207 38.28 -39.44 -54.43
C ASN A 207 38.49 -38.54 -55.67
N SER A 208 37.49 -37.70 -55.96
CA SER A 208 37.60 -36.65 -56.97
C SER A 208 38.69 -35.62 -56.57
N PRO A 209 39.59 -35.22 -57.50
CA PRO A 209 40.67 -34.26 -57.22
C PRO A 209 40.19 -32.86 -56.82
N GLN A 210 38.90 -32.54 -56.94
CA GLN A 210 38.31 -31.25 -56.56
C GLN A 210 37.83 -31.17 -55.10
N PHE A 211 37.97 -32.23 -54.31
CA PHE A 211 37.55 -32.25 -52.90
C PHE A 211 38.26 -31.19 -52.03
N TRP A 212 39.43 -30.69 -52.46
CA TRP A 212 40.16 -29.66 -51.72
C TRP A 212 39.50 -28.27 -51.78
N ILE A 213 38.76 -27.97 -52.86
CA ILE A 213 38.04 -26.69 -53.03
C ILE A 213 36.91 -26.55 -51.99
N TYR A 214 36.32 -27.67 -51.56
CA TYR A 214 35.37 -27.70 -50.45
C TYR A 214 35.96 -27.06 -49.19
N TRP A 215 37.13 -27.55 -48.75
CA TRP A 215 37.81 -27.05 -47.56
C TRP A 215 38.33 -25.61 -47.75
N ALA A 216 38.77 -25.29 -48.96
CA ALA A 216 39.25 -23.95 -49.30
C ALA A 216 38.15 -22.87 -49.24
N VAL A 217 36.87 -23.20 -49.44
CA VAL A 217 35.75 -22.24 -49.41
C VAL A 217 34.98 -22.28 -48.08
N THR A 218 34.78 -23.47 -47.51
CA THR A 218 34.01 -23.67 -46.25
C THR A 218 34.71 -23.04 -45.05
N ILE A 219 36.01 -23.28 -44.87
CA ILE A 219 36.78 -22.76 -43.73
C ILE A 219 36.75 -21.23 -43.68
N PRO A 220 37.10 -20.48 -44.74
CA PRO A 220 37.10 -19.02 -44.68
C PRO A 220 35.70 -18.43 -44.55
N THR A 221 34.68 -19.00 -45.20
CA THR A 221 33.29 -18.51 -45.07
C THR A 221 32.79 -18.65 -43.64
N THR A 222 33.08 -19.78 -42.99
CA THR A 222 32.72 -20.02 -41.58
C THR A 222 33.48 -19.08 -40.65
N LEU A 223 34.78 -18.87 -40.89
CA LEU A 223 35.60 -17.91 -40.13
C LEU A 223 35.11 -16.47 -40.26
N ILE A 224 34.68 -16.04 -41.45
CA ILE A 224 34.16 -14.69 -41.68
C ILE A 224 32.85 -14.48 -40.91
N ILE A 225 31.92 -15.43 -40.96
CA ILE A 225 30.62 -15.33 -40.28
C ILE A 225 30.80 -15.32 -38.75
N VAL A 226 31.58 -16.26 -38.21
CA VAL A 226 31.89 -16.32 -36.78
C VAL A 226 32.67 -15.08 -36.34
N GLY A 227 33.64 -14.63 -37.13
CA GLY A 227 34.42 -13.42 -36.88
C GLY A 227 33.55 -12.16 -36.81
N LEU A 228 32.64 -11.97 -37.77
CA LEU A 228 31.68 -10.87 -37.77
C LEU A 228 30.77 -10.90 -36.55
N TRP A 229 30.28 -12.08 -36.16
CA TRP A 229 29.45 -12.25 -34.97
C TRP A 229 30.20 -11.91 -33.68
N ILE A 230 31.44 -12.40 -33.51
CA ILE A 230 32.28 -12.09 -32.34
C ILE A 230 32.54 -10.59 -32.26
N ILE A 231 32.90 -9.95 -33.37
CA ILE A 231 33.16 -8.50 -33.41
C ILE A 231 31.90 -7.71 -33.04
N TRP A 232 30.74 -8.12 -33.56
CA TRP A 232 29.46 -7.46 -33.27
C TRP A 232 29.04 -7.62 -31.80
N GLU A 233 29.12 -8.84 -31.27
CA GLU A 233 28.85 -9.16 -29.86
C GLU A 233 29.78 -8.37 -28.93
N GLN A 234 31.09 -8.31 -29.24
CA GLN A 234 32.05 -7.53 -28.44
C GLN A 234 31.76 -6.03 -28.48
N ARG A 235 31.44 -5.48 -29.65
CA ARG A 235 31.09 -4.05 -29.78
C ARG A 235 29.82 -3.72 -29.00
N LYS A 236 28.81 -4.59 -29.04
CA LYS A 236 27.57 -4.41 -28.29
C LYS A 236 27.81 -4.48 -26.78
N ARG A 237 28.50 -5.51 -26.29
CA ARG A 237 28.86 -5.66 -24.86
C ARG A 237 29.62 -4.45 -24.30
N ARG A 238 30.55 -3.88 -25.07
CA ARG A 238 31.30 -2.68 -24.65
C ARG A 238 30.41 -1.44 -24.50
N LYS A 239 29.38 -1.29 -25.32
CA LYS A 239 28.40 -0.19 -25.19
C LYS A 239 27.52 -0.42 -23.97
N ASP A 240 26.93 -1.61 -23.84
CA ASP A 240 26.04 -1.96 -22.72
C ASP A 240 26.74 -1.77 -21.35
N THR A 241 28.01 -2.20 -21.24
CA THR A 241 28.78 -2.06 -19.99
C THR A 241 29.05 -0.59 -19.63
N LYS A 242 29.37 0.25 -20.63
CA LYS A 242 29.59 1.69 -20.41
C LYS A 242 28.31 2.39 -19.99
N GLU A 243 27.19 2.04 -20.63
CA GLU A 243 25.87 2.55 -20.29
C GLU A 243 25.46 2.13 -18.87
N GLU A 244 25.70 0.86 -18.48
CA GLU A 244 25.40 0.37 -17.12
C GLU A 244 26.23 1.09 -16.04
N ILE A 245 27.52 1.34 -16.30
CA ILE A 245 28.40 2.09 -15.38
C ILE A 245 27.93 3.55 -15.26
N ALA A 246 27.66 4.21 -16.39
CA ALA A 246 27.16 5.59 -16.40
C ALA A 246 25.81 5.70 -15.67
N MET A 247 24.92 4.72 -15.83
CA MET A 247 23.64 4.65 -15.13
C MET A 247 23.84 4.53 -13.62
N LYS A 248 24.70 3.60 -13.16
CA LYS A 248 25.02 3.42 -11.73
C LYS A 248 25.60 4.68 -11.09
N GLU A 249 26.44 5.40 -11.83
CA GLU A 249 27.00 6.66 -11.35
C GLU A 249 25.94 7.76 -11.22
N LYS A 250 25.01 7.87 -12.19
CA LYS A 250 23.85 8.78 -12.09
C LYS A 250 22.97 8.45 -10.89
N VAL A 251 22.66 7.17 -10.67
CA VAL A 251 21.86 6.72 -9.51
C VAL A 251 22.53 7.11 -8.20
N LYS A 252 23.83 6.84 -8.03
CA LYS A 252 24.57 7.24 -6.82
C LYS A 252 24.57 8.74 -6.58
N ARG A 253 24.68 9.56 -7.64
CA ARG A 253 24.62 11.02 -7.53
C ARG A 253 23.24 11.48 -7.07
N LEU A 254 22.17 10.92 -7.63
CA LEU A 254 20.79 11.20 -7.21
C LEU A 254 20.54 10.79 -5.75
N GLU A 255 21.01 9.62 -5.33
CA GLU A 255 20.91 9.16 -3.93
C GLU A 255 21.63 10.13 -2.97
N ALA A 256 22.83 10.59 -3.32
CA ALA A 256 23.58 11.56 -2.51
C ALA A 256 22.86 12.91 -2.41
N GLU A 257 22.29 13.38 -3.52
CA GLU A 257 21.51 14.63 -3.56
C GLU A 257 20.24 14.53 -2.70
N ILE A 258 19.48 13.46 -2.85
CA ILE A 258 18.28 13.18 -2.03
C ILE A 258 18.65 13.11 -0.55
N MET A 259 19.75 12.43 -0.19
CA MET A 259 20.20 12.30 1.20
C MET A 259 20.60 13.64 1.80
N MET A 260 21.29 14.50 1.04
CA MET A 260 21.63 15.86 1.45
C MET A 260 20.37 16.70 1.67
N GLU A 261 19.39 16.60 0.78
CA GLU A 261 18.12 17.34 0.90
C GLU A 261 17.29 16.85 2.09
N MET A 262 17.21 15.54 2.35
CA MET A 262 16.54 15.01 3.54
C MET A 262 17.21 15.48 4.83
N ARG A 263 18.55 15.51 4.88
CA ARG A 263 19.31 16.03 6.03
C ARG A 263 19.06 17.53 6.24
N SER A 264 18.94 18.30 5.17
CA SER A 264 18.66 19.75 5.25
C SER A 264 17.25 20.01 5.80
N ARG A 265 16.27 19.20 5.40
CA ARG A 265 14.88 19.31 5.90
C ARG A 265 14.76 18.88 7.36
N SER A 266 15.38 17.77 7.75
CA SER A 266 15.33 17.30 9.15
C SER A 266 15.99 18.27 10.13
N LEU A 267 17.07 18.94 9.71
CA LEU A 267 17.69 20.01 10.49
C LEU A 267 16.78 21.25 10.60
N ARG A 268 16.12 21.67 9.51
CA ARG A 268 15.16 22.79 9.52
C ARG A 268 13.98 22.53 10.47
N PHE A 269 13.44 21.32 10.48
CA PHE A 269 12.38 20.93 11.42
C PHE A 269 12.83 20.98 12.89
N ARG A 270 14.08 20.59 13.20
CA ARG A 270 14.62 20.71 14.58
C ARG A 270 14.87 22.15 15.01
N VAL A 271 15.33 23.02 14.12
CA VAL A 271 15.57 24.43 14.43
C VAL A 271 14.25 25.17 14.70
N GLN A 272 13.16 24.80 14.01
CA GLN A 272 11.84 25.41 14.21
C GLN A 272 11.13 24.97 15.51
N GLN A 273 11.61 23.91 16.17
CA GLN A 273 11.10 23.45 17.48
C GLN A 273 11.91 23.95 18.69
N LEU A 274 12.98 24.74 18.48
CA LEU A 274 13.67 25.37 19.60
C LEU A 274 12.82 26.55 20.10
N PRO A 275 12.37 26.56 21.37
CA PRO A 275 11.69 27.71 21.92
C PRO A 275 12.64 28.91 21.91
N ASN A 276 12.19 30.03 21.33
CA ASN A 276 12.85 31.32 21.46
C ASN A 276 12.93 31.63 22.95
N ASN A 277 14.14 31.61 23.50
CA ASN A 277 14.47 32.06 24.84
C ASN A 277 15.14 33.42 24.74
#